data_AF-A0A066RSD9-F1
#
_entry.id   AF-A0A066RSD9-F1
#
_cell.length_a   1.000
_cell.length_b   1.000
_cell.length_c   1.000
_cell.angle_alpha   90.00
_cell.angle_beta   90.00
_cell.angle_gamma   90.00
#
_symmetry.space_group_name_H-M   'P 1'
#
loop_
_entity.id
_entity.type
_entity.pdbx_description
1 polymer ?
#
loop_
_entity_poly.entity_id
_entity_poly.type
_entity_poly.pdbx_seq_one_letter_code
_entity_poly.pdbx_strand_id
1 'polypeptide(L)'
;MRTEYTALLQAIQDQALPKVNDRLYPECMVDLLEASALDAIRYLLNQTEMGHPDQRFDFLSTVMQSQISGELKAAAMDVLTPFTHNESLIFNIEEIIFQLTNQHDSNLAVVEKAIALGLNIDADRFLLFGCSAIMPGLFELLTQHYTFDSTVLEQAFQIVIDNDQWGETNNHETQNNLIRGFIQHLHLDVNLAGRGDHAWLFQSCFENAPYAAKYFYTPAFSPQMLEDEDFWEHMADMYLEDEDVAGEYEQAFRDLCASGIEFDKTVLMDVLESRELGDFVEIMGKTQRTE
;
A
#
# COMPACT_ATOMS: atom_id res chain seq x y z
N MET A 1 -35.64 -5.16 10.95
CA MET A 1 -35.49 -3.91 11.72
C MET A 1 -36.12 -4.10 13.09
N ARG A 2 -35.34 -3.93 14.18
CA ARG A 2 -35.83 -4.09 15.56
C ARG A 2 -36.74 -2.91 15.93
N THR A 3 -37.85 -3.17 16.62
CA THR A 3 -38.88 -2.18 17.02
C THR A 3 -38.33 -1.00 17.84
N GLU A 4 -37.19 -1.20 18.51
CA GLU A 4 -36.48 -0.20 19.31
C GLU A 4 -35.83 0.89 18.44
N TYR A 5 -35.42 0.55 17.22
CA TYR A 5 -34.77 1.45 16.25
C TYR A 5 -35.73 2.52 15.71
N THR A 6 -36.93 2.11 15.28
CA THR A 6 -37.98 3.03 14.82
C THR A 6 -38.38 3.99 15.94
N ALA A 7 -38.42 3.51 17.19
CA ALA A 7 -38.75 4.32 18.33
C ALA A 7 -37.64 5.31 18.72
N LEU A 8 -36.36 4.98 18.47
CA LEU A 8 -35.24 5.90 18.63
C LEU A 8 -35.25 7.00 17.55
N LEU A 9 -35.37 6.63 16.27
CA LEU A 9 -35.48 7.61 15.18
C LEU A 9 -36.66 8.56 15.36
N GLN A 10 -37.83 8.04 15.73
CA GLN A 10 -39.00 8.87 16.02
C GLN A 10 -38.75 9.80 17.22
N ALA A 11 -38.12 9.30 18.30
CA ALA A 11 -37.78 10.13 19.44
C ALA A 11 -36.78 11.25 19.09
N ILE A 12 -35.85 11.01 18.16
CA ILE A 12 -34.93 12.04 17.65
C ILE A 12 -35.70 13.07 16.81
N GLN A 13 -36.57 12.63 15.90
CA GLN A 13 -37.42 13.52 15.10
C GLN A 13 -38.34 14.39 15.98
N ASP A 14 -38.86 13.82 17.06
CA ASP A 14 -39.72 14.50 18.03
C ASP A 14 -38.92 15.36 19.04
N GLN A 15 -37.59 15.41 18.94
CA GLN A 15 -36.68 16.09 19.88
C GLN A 15 -36.86 15.67 21.35
N ALA A 16 -37.24 14.41 21.60
CA ALA A 16 -37.58 13.88 22.93
C ALA A 16 -36.34 13.39 23.71
N LEU A 17 -35.47 14.32 24.11
CA LEU A 17 -34.15 14.07 24.71
C LEU A 17 -34.07 13.04 25.85
N PRO A 18 -34.98 13.01 26.85
CA PRO A 18 -34.89 12.01 27.91
C PRO A 18 -35.07 10.57 27.41
N LYS A 19 -35.94 10.35 26.41
CA LYS A 19 -36.16 9.03 25.80
C LYS A 19 -34.99 8.58 24.92
N VAL A 20 -34.21 9.54 24.46
CA VAL A 20 -33.02 9.32 23.62
C VAL A 20 -31.86 8.86 24.50
N ASN A 21 -31.57 9.55 25.61
CA ASN A 21 -30.47 9.19 26.51
C ASN A 21 -30.63 7.80 27.14
N ASP A 22 -31.85 7.39 27.52
CA ASP A 22 -32.12 6.04 28.07
C ASP A 22 -31.84 4.90 27.08
N ARG A 23 -31.61 5.20 25.79
CA ARG A 23 -31.55 4.23 24.70
C ARG A 23 -30.27 4.29 23.88
N LEU A 24 -29.30 5.09 24.32
CA LEU A 24 -28.12 5.35 23.53
C LEU A 24 -26.96 4.45 23.93
N TYR A 25 -26.75 3.46 23.07
CA TYR A 25 -25.57 2.62 23.07
C TYR A 25 -24.75 2.94 21.80
N PRO A 26 -23.41 2.85 21.83
CA PRO A 26 -22.57 3.07 20.64
C PRO A 26 -23.02 2.27 19.41
N GLU A 27 -23.53 1.06 19.62
CA GLU A 27 -24.07 0.17 18.59
C GLU A 27 -25.29 0.76 17.87
N CYS A 28 -26.14 1.52 18.58
CA CYS A 28 -27.27 2.21 17.97
C CYS A 28 -26.82 3.31 17.01
N MET A 29 -25.63 3.88 17.21
CA MET A 29 -25.09 4.88 16.30
C MET A 29 -24.52 4.27 15.01
N VAL A 30 -24.05 3.01 15.05
CA VAL A 30 -23.68 2.26 13.84
C VAL A 30 -24.92 2.02 12.97
N ASP A 31 -26.04 1.58 13.56
CA ASP A 31 -27.31 1.42 12.83
C ASP A 31 -27.78 2.73 12.18
N LEU A 32 -27.59 3.87 12.87
CA LEU A 32 -27.90 5.20 12.32
C LEU A 32 -27.00 5.58 11.14
N LEU A 33 -25.73 5.19 11.16
CA LEU A 33 -24.81 5.38 10.02
C LEU A 33 -25.25 4.54 8.83
N GLU A 34 -25.57 3.26 9.03
CA GLU A 34 -26.05 2.37 7.97
C GLU A 34 -27.35 2.89 7.32
N ALA A 35 -28.20 3.55 8.10
CA ALA A 35 -29.40 4.21 7.60
C ALA A 35 -29.16 5.63 7.04
N SER A 36 -27.91 6.07 6.93
CA SER A 36 -27.53 7.40 6.46
C SER A 36 -28.16 8.55 7.26
N ALA A 37 -28.48 8.33 8.54
CA ALA A 37 -29.13 9.30 9.42
C ALA A 37 -28.11 10.26 10.07
N LEU A 38 -27.22 10.86 9.28
CA LEU A 38 -26.11 11.70 9.79
C LEU A 38 -26.60 12.89 10.63
N ASP A 39 -27.72 13.50 10.27
CA ASP A 39 -28.32 14.61 11.03
C ASP A 39 -28.80 14.17 12.42
N ALA A 40 -29.31 12.94 12.53
CA ALA A 40 -29.68 12.36 13.82
C ALA A 40 -28.42 12.19 14.69
N ILE A 41 -27.33 11.64 14.13
CA ILE A 41 -26.07 11.48 14.86
C ILE A 41 -25.50 12.84 15.28
N ARG A 42 -25.51 13.85 14.40
CA ARG A 42 -25.10 15.22 14.74
C ARG A 42 -25.94 15.80 15.88
N TYR A 43 -27.25 15.58 15.85
CA TYR A 43 -28.15 16.04 16.91
C TYR A 43 -27.81 15.39 18.26
N LEU A 44 -27.50 14.08 18.25
CA LEU A 44 -27.12 13.31 19.43
C LEU A 44 -25.80 13.77 20.05
N LEU A 45 -24.75 13.94 19.23
CA LEU A 45 -23.42 14.38 19.71
C LEU A 45 -23.38 15.82 20.23
N ASN A 46 -24.37 16.64 19.86
CA ASN A 46 -24.54 18.00 20.36
C ASN A 46 -25.30 18.07 21.70
N GLN A 47 -25.82 16.96 22.22
CA GLN A 47 -26.46 16.93 23.54
C GLN A 47 -25.43 16.89 24.66
N THR A 48 -25.73 17.52 25.79
CA THR A 48 -24.78 17.80 26.87
C THR A 48 -24.11 16.57 27.50
N GLU A 49 -24.71 15.37 27.41
CA GLU A 49 -24.12 14.12 27.95
C GLU A 49 -23.21 13.40 26.93
N MET A 50 -23.59 13.39 25.65
CA MET A 50 -22.77 12.86 24.54
C MET A 50 -21.74 13.84 23.99
N GLY A 51 -21.82 15.09 24.42
CA GLY A 51 -20.83 16.10 24.11
C GLY A 51 -19.51 15.92 24.86
N HIS A 52 -19.42 14.97 25.79
CA HIS A 52 -18.17 14.68 26.49
C HIS A 52 -17.13 14.09 25.52
N PRO A 53 -15.85 14.51 25.58
CA PRO A 53 -14.80 13.99 24.72
C PRO A 53 -14.71 12.45 24.72
N ASP A 54 -14.83 11.82 25.89
CA ASP A 54 -14.75 10.35 26.03
C ASP A 54 -15.86 9.63 25.27
N GLN A 55 -17.12 10.11 25.33
CA GLN A 55 -18.22 9.47 24.60
C GLN A 55 -18.10 9.64 23.09
N ARG A 56 -17.52 10.76 22.62
CA ARG A 56 -17.23 10.97 21.20
C ARG A 56 -16.11 10.05 20.72
N PHE A 57 -15.12 9.82 21.56
CA PHE A 57 -14.05 8.87 21.30
C PHE A 57 -14.59 7.43 21.26
N ASP A 58 -15.40 7.02 22.24
CA ASP A 58 -16.02 5.69 22.28
C ASP A 58 -16.88 5.45 21.04
N PHE A 59 -17.69 6.44 20.63
CA PHE A 59 -18.46 6.39 19.38
C PHE A 59 -17.54 6.15 18.18
N LEU A 60 -16.50 6.97 18.01
CA LEU A 60 -15.59 6.83 16.87
C LEU A 60 -14.90 5.47 16.88
N SER A 61 -14.41 5.02 18.04
CA SER A 61 -13.78 3.71 18.19
C SER A 61 -14.74 2.58 17.82
N THR A 62 -16.00 2.63 18.26
CA THR A 62 -17.02 1.63 17.90
C THR A 62 -17.30 1.62 16.40
N VAL A 63 -17.47 2.79 15.78
CA VAL A 63 -17.72 2.88 14.33
C VAL A 63 -16.54 2.33 13.55
N MET A 64 -15.32 2.71 13.95
CA MET A 64 -14.10 2.29 13.30
C MET A 64 -13.91 0.77 13.37
N GLN A 65 -14.15 0.15 14.52
CA GLN A 65 -14.05 -1.30 14.71
C GLN A 65 -15.23 -2.10 14.12
N SER A 66 -16.28 -1.43 13.65
CA SER A 66 -17.46 -2.11 13.08
C SER A 66 -17.20 -2.64 11.67
N GLN A 67 -18.06 -3.57 11.24
CA GLN A 67 -18.01 -4.20 9.93
C GLN A 67 -18.67 -3.37 8.80
N ILE A 68 -19.02 -2.11 9.08
CA ILE A 68 -19.59 -1.22 8.06
C ILE A 68 -18.52 -0.77 7.05
N SER A 69 -18.96 -0.26 5.89
CA SER A 69 -18.06 0.17 4.82
C SER A 69 -17.17 1.36 5.23
N GLY A 70 -16.03 1.50 4.56
CA GLY A 70 -15.14 2.63 4.79
C GLY A 70 -15.76 3.98 4.47
N GLU A 71 -16.70 4.08 3.52
CA GLU A 71 -17.39 5.34 3.26
C GLU A 71 -18.29 5.76 4.44
N LEU A 72 -18.96 4.80 5.09
CA LEU A 72 -19.76 5.08 6.28
C LEU A 72 -18.88 5.45 7.48
N LYS A 73 -17.71 4.82 7.62
CA LYS A 73 -16.69 5.21 8.62
C LYS A 73 -16.18 6.63 8.36
N ALA A 74 -15.86 6.97 7.12
CA ALA A 74 -15.46 8.32 6.72
C ALA A 74 -16.57 9.35 6.97
N ALA A 75 -17.84 9.01 6.68
CA ALA A 75 -18.99 9.86 6.98
C ALA A 75 -19.19 10.10 8.49
N ALA A 76 -18.81 9.14 9.35
CA ALA A 76 -18.84 9.35 10.79
C ALA A 76 -17.81 10.40 11.25
N MET A 77 -16.65 10.49 10.58
CA MET A 77 -15.66 11.53 10.86
C MET A 77 -16.20 12.94 10.59
N ASP A 78 -17.06 13.11 9.56
CA ASP A 78 -17.72 14.39 9.26
C ASP A 78 -18.65 14.90 10.36
N VAL A 79 -19.24 13.97 11.10
CA VAL A 79 -20.10 14.28 12.24
C VAL A 79 -19.25 14.80 13.41
N LEU A 80 -17.99 14.35 13.51
CA LEU A 80 -17.06 14.69 14.57
C LEU A 80 -16.19 15.92 14.28
N THR A 81 -16.12 16.38 13.02
CA THR A 81 -15.37 17.58 12.60
C THR A 81 -15.57 18.82 13.49
N PRO A 82 -16.77 19.15 14.00
CA PRO A 82 -16.95 20.29 14.90
C PRO A 82 -16.20 20.17 16.23
N PHE A 83 -15.66 19.00 16.55
CA PHE A 83 -15.07 18.64 17.83
C PHE A 83 -13.58 18.25 17.73
N THR A 84 -12.98 18.35 16.55
CA THR A 84 -11.58 17.94 16.28
C THR A 84 -10.53 18.88 16.89
N HIS A 85 -10.93 19.99 17.51
CA HIS A 85 -10.01 20.86 18.26
C HIS A 85 -9.63 20.34 19.66
N ASN A 86 -10.07 19.12 20.03
CA ASN A 86 -9.72 18.51 21.31
C ASN A 86 -8.52 17.56 21.15
N GLU A 87 -7.38 17.94 21.71
CA GLU A 87 -6.08 17.24 21.55
C GLU A 87 -6.13 15.75 21.94
N SER A 88 -6.93 15.36 22.94
CA SER A 88 -7.04 13.95 23.37
C SER A 88 -7.76 13.06 22.36
N LEU A 89 -8.69 13.63 21.58
CA LEU A 89 -9.36 12.92 20.50
C LEU A 89 -8.40 12.69 19.33
N ILE A 90 -7.57 13.70 19.01
CA ILE A 90 -6.67 13.68 17.85
C ILE A 90 -5.62 12.56 17.95
N PHE A 91 -5.00 12.38 19.12
CA PHE A 91 -3.94 11.37 19.30
C PHE A 91 -4.43 9.93 19.12
N ASN A 92 -5.64 9.61 19.58
CA ASN A 92 -6.16 8.25 19.44
C ASN A 92 -6.73 7.97 18.04
N ILE A 93 -7.06 9.01 17.26
CA ILE A 93 -7.60 8.85 15.90
C ILE A 93 -6.54 8.27 14.96
N GLU A 94 -5.30 8.73 15.07
CA GLU A 94 -4.20 8.27 14.20
C GLU A 94 -3.98 6.75 14.29
N GLU A 95 -3.83 6.22 15.50
CA GLU A 95 -3.60 4.79 15.72
C GLU A 95 -4.82 3.95 15.31
N ILE A 96 -6.04 4.47 15.53
CA ILE A 96 -7.26 3.81 15.05
C ILE A 96 -7.28 3.75 13.51
N ILE A 97 -6.99 4.86 12.83
CA ILE A 97 -6.94 4.87 11.36
C ILE A 97 -5.87 3.89 10.86
N PHE A 98 -4.69 3.88 11.49
CA PHE A 98 -3.61 2.96 11.12
C PHE A 98 -4.04 1.50 11.23
N GLN A 99 -4.65 1.10 12.37
CA GLN A 99 -5.14 -0.26 12.58
C GLN A 99 -6.24 -0.67 11.59
N LEU A 100 -7.09 0.27 11.15
CA LEU A 100 -8.15 -0.02 10.18
C LEU A 100 -7.66 -0.15 8.75
N THR A 101 -6.74 0.73 8.38
CA THR A 101 -6.12 0.69 7.05
C THR A 101 -5.37 -0.63 6.87
N ASN A 102 -4.89 -1.21 7.98
CA ASN A 102 -4.25 -2.53 8.01
C ASN A 102 -5.19 -3.72 7.72
N GLN A 103 -6.51 -3.55 7.85
CA GLN A 103 -7.43 -4.69 7.70
C GLN A 103 -7.99 -4.84 6.28
N HIS A 104 -8.28 -3.74 5.57
CA HIS A 104 -8.90 -3.79 4.24
C HIS A 104 -8.72 -2.49 3.44
N ASP A 105 -8.45 -2.61 2.13
CA ASP A 105 -8.45 -1.49 1.15
C ASP A 105 -9.75 -0.68 1.15
N SER A 106 -10.87 -1.28 1.55
CA SER A 106 -12.17 -0.60 1.64
C SER A 106 -12.17 0.55 2.65
N ASN A 107 -11.16 0.66 3.51
CA ASN A 107 -11.01 1.75 4.48
C ASN A 107 -10.18 2.94 3.96
N LEU A 108 -9.72 2.96 2.69
CA LEU A 108 -8.99 4.10 2.12
C LEU A 108 -9.75 5.43 2.24
N ALA A 109 -11.08 5.40 2.13
CA ALA A 109 -11.94 6.56 2.32
C ALA A 109 -11.77 7.22 3.70
N VAL A 110 -11.40 6.44 4.74
CA VAL A 110 -11.14 6.95 6.09
C VAL A 110 -9.83 7.75 6.12
N VAL A 111 -8.78 7.24 5.45
CA VAL A 111 -7.48 7.92 5.33
C VAL A 111 -7.64 9.20 4.52
N GLU A 112 -8.28 9.14 3.36
CA GLU A 112 -8.58 10.31 2.52
C GLU A 112 -9.34 11.37 3.33
N LYS A 113 -10.32 10.93 4.13
CA LYS A 113 -11.07 11.83 4.98
C LYS A 113 -10.23 12.46 6.08
N ALA A 114 -9.35 11.69 6.72
CA ALA A 114 -8.44 12.19 7.74
C ALA A 114 -7.53 13.30 7.19
N ILE A 115 -6.96 13.07 5.99
CA ILE A 115 -6.16 14.06 5.26
C ILE A 115 -6.98 15.32 4.96
N ALA A 116 -8.21 15.16 4.43
CA ALA A 116 -9.09 16.28 4.11
C ALA A 116 -9.49 17.12 5.34
N LEU A 117 -9.55 16.51 6.52
CA LEU A 117 -9.81 17.18 7.79
C LEU A 117 -8.55 17.83 8.41
N GLY A 118 -7.37 17.67 7.79
CA GLY A 118 -6.11 18.19 8.29
C GLY A 118 -5.65 17.51 9.58
N LEU A 119 -6.04 16.25 9.80
CA LEU A 119 -5.55 15.47 10.92
C LEU A 119 -4.06 15.17 10.72
N ASN A 120 -3.28 15.26 11.80
CA ASN A 120 -1.88 14.90 11.77
C ASN A 120 -1.76 13.37 11.68
N ILE A 121 -1.49 12.85 10.49
CA ILE A 121 -1.16 11.43 10.28
C ILE A 121 0.33 11.30 10.03
N ASP A 122 0.97 10.28 10.60
CA ASP A 122 2.34 9.89 10.24
C ASP A 122 2.36 9.28 8.83
N ALA A 123 2.45 10.15 7.81
CA ALA A 123 2.41 9.75 6.41
C ALA A 123 3.53 8.75 6.06
N ASP A 124 4.72 8.87 6.68
CA ASP A 124 5.85 7.98 6.45
C ASP A 124 5.51 6.56 6.93
N ARG A 125 4.97 6.43 8.15
CA ARG A 125 4.51 5.16 8.70
C ARG A 125 3.42 4.53 7.83
N PHE A 126 2.47 5.34 7.34
CA PHE A 126 1.42 4.86 6.45
C PHE A 126 1.95 4.41 5.08
N LEU A 127 2.95 5.09 4.51
CA LEU A 127 3.56 4.70 3.24
C LEU A 127 4.29 3.37 3.38
N LEU A 128 5.13 3.23 4.40
CA LEU A 128 5.87 1.99 4.67
C LEU A 128 4.92 0.81 4.87
N PHE A 129 3.82 1.03 5.61
CA PHE A 129 2.78 0.03 5.80
C PHE A 129 2.08 -0.34 4.49
N GLY A 130 1.63 0.65 3.72
CA GLY A 130 0.97 0.42 2.43
C GLY A 130 1.85 -0.37 1.47
N CYS A 131 3.17 -0.12 1.49
CA CYS A 131 4.14 -0.89 0.73
C CYS A 131 4.30 -2.32 1.23
N SER A 132 4.34 -2.56 2.54
CA SER A 132 4.45 -3.92 3.08
C SER A 132 3.18 -4.76 2.86
N ALA A 133 2.03 -4.10 2.77
CA ALA A 133 0.73 -4.72 2.51
C ALA A 133 0.36 -4.72 1.01
N ILE A 134 1.23 -4.21 0.12
CA ILE A 134 1.00 -4.15 -1.34
C ILE A 134 -0.32 -3.42 -1.67
N MET A 135 -0.57 -2.27 -1.05
CA MET A 135 -1.78 -1.44 -1.20
C MET A 135 -1.55 -0.27 -2.16
N PRO A 136 -1.78 -0.41 -3.49
CA PRO A 136 -1.53 0.65 -4.47
C PRO A 136 -2.41 1.89 -4.23
N GLY A 137 -3.66 1.71 -3.80
CA GLY A 137 -4.54 2.84 -3.51
C GLY A 137 -4.04 3.72 -2.36
N LEU A 138 -3.40 3.13 -1.34
CA LEU A 138 -2.79 3.89 -0.25
C LEU A 138 -1.54 4.63 -0.74
N PHE A 139 -0.69 3.95 -1.52
CA PHE A 139 0.48 4.56 -2.15
C PHE A 139 0.11 5.77 -3.01
N GLU A 140 -0.87 5.63 -3.91
CA GLU A 140 -1.35 6.72 -4.77
C GLU A 140 -1.93 7.87 -3.94
N LEU A 141 -2.77 7.58 -2.94
CA LEU A 141 -3.35 8.61 -2.08
C LEU A 141 -2.26 9.41 -1.35
N LEU A 142 -1.31 8.73 -0.71
CA LEU A 142 -0.27 9.39 0.07
C LEU A 142 0.66 10.23 -0.80
N THR A 143 1.09 9.70 -1.95
CA THR A 143 2.00 10.40 -2.86
C THR A 143 1.37 11.60 -3.58
N GLN A 144 0.04 11.66 -3.64
CA GLN A 144 -0.70 12.85 -4.11
C GLN A 144 -0.78 13.97 -3.06
N HIS A 145 -0.74 13.62 -1.78
CA HIS A 145 -0.95 14.57 -0.67
C HIS A 145 0.32 14.95 0.09
N TYR A 146 1.36 14.13 0.03
CA TYR A 146 2.60 14.29 0.79
C TYR A 146 3.84 14.22 -0.11
N THR A 147 4.89 14.90 0.32
CA THR A 147 6.24 14.74 -0.23
C THR A 147 7.06 13.96 0.79
N PHE A 148 7.68 12.88 0.33
CA PHE A 148 8.51 12.01 1.15
C PHE A 148 9.99 12.31 0.91
N ASP A 149 10.81 12.16 1.95
CA ASP A 149 12.26 12.22 1.78
C ASP A 149 12.79 10.94 1.10
N SER A 150 14.02 11.02 0.59
CA SER A 150 14.61 9.91 -0.16
C SER A 150 14.81 8.67 0.70
N THR A 151 15.11 8.81 1.99
CA THR A 151 15.32 7.67 2.89
C THR A 151 14.03 6.89 3.10
N VAL A 152 12.90 7.58 3.29
CA VAL A 152 11.58 6.93 3.42
C VAL A 152 11.18 6.25 2.10
N LEU A 153 11.39 6.91 0.96
CA LEU A 153 11.09 6.34 -0.36
C LEU A 153 11.94 5.10 -0.67
N GLU A 154 13.24 5.14 -0.38
CA GLU A 154 14.17 4.02 -0.52
C GLU A 154 13.73 2.82 0.35
N GLN A 155 13.36 3.07 1.61
CA GLN A 155 12.86 2.03 2.50
C GLN A 155 11.56 1.43 2.00
N ALA A 156 10.60 2.26 1.62
CA ALA A 156 9.31 1.83 1.09
C ALA A 156 9.49 0.99 -0.18
N PHE A 157 10.38 1.42 -1.08
CA PHE A 157 10.66 0.72 -2.33
C PHE A 157 11.32 -0.65 -2.10
N GLN A 158 12.32 -0.73 -1.21
CA GLN A 158 12.92 -2.01 -0.82
C GLN A 158 11.90 -2.95 -0.19
N ILE A 159 10.97 -2.45 0.65
CA ILE A 159 9.88 -3.26 1.23
C ILE A 159 8.98 -3.85 0.14
N VAL A 160 8.67 -3.10 -0.92
CA VAL A 160 7.89 -3.63 -2.05
C VAL A 160 8.66 -4.70 -2.79
N ILE A 161 9.96 -4.48 -3.04
CA ILE A 161 10.82 -5.46 -3.73
C ILE A 161 10.92 -6.76 -2.94
N ASP A 162 11.23 -6.68 -1.64
CA ASP A 162 11.47 -7.85 -0.78
C ASP A 162 10.18 -8.53 -0.29
N ASN A 163 9.02 -8.14 -0.81
CA ASN A 163 7.74 -8.68 -0.37
C ASN A 163 7.59 -10.14 -0.85
N ASP A 164 7.68 -11.06 0.10
CA ASP A 164 7.69 -12.51 -0.11
C ASP A 164 6.30 -13.15 -0.08
N GLN A 165 5.20 -12.38 -0.21
CA GLN A 165 3.84 -12.93 -0.34
C GLN A 165 3.60 -13.69 -1.68
N TRP A 166 4.68 -14.22 -2.24
CA TRP A 166 4.77 -15.20 -3.30
C TRP A 166 3.88 -16.42 -2.98
N GLY A 167 2.95 -16.71 -3.88
CA GLY A 167 2.30 -18.02 -3.96
C GLY A 167 0.84 -18.15 -3.54
N GLU A 168 0.21 -17.15 -2.91
CA GLU A 168 -1.20 -17.33 -2.46
C GLU A 168 -2.26 -16.56 -3.27
N THR A 169 -1.90 -15.49 -3.98
CA THR A 169 -2.82 -14.72 -4.82
C THR A 169 -2.08 -14.02 -5.96
N ASN A 170 -2.79 -13.58 -7.01
CA ASN A 170 -2.29 -12.87 -8.22
C ASN A 170 -1.55 -11.53 -7.94
N ASN A 171 -0.60 -11.46 -7.01
CA ASN A 171 -0.07 -10.22 -6.44
C ASN A 171 1.10 -9.61 -7.26
N HIS A 172 1.63 -10.35 -8.26
CA HIS A 172 2.74 -9.88 -9.10
C HIS A 172 2.39 -8.59 -9.87
N GLU A 173 1.16 -8.46 -10.39
CA GLU A 173 0.77 -7.25 -11.12
C GLU A 173 0.74 -6.02 -10.21
N THR A 174 0.26 -6.18 -8.97
CA THR A 174 0.17 -5.09 -8.00
C THR A 174 1.55 -4.65 -7.52
N GLN A 175 2.43 -5.59 -7.18
CA GLN A 175 3.82 -5.31 -6.81
C GLN A 175 4.57 -4.64 -7.97
N ASN A 176 4.41 -5.13 -9.21
CA ASN A 176 4.99 -4.53 -10.40
C ASN A 176 4.51 -3.08 -10.62
N ASN A 177 3.22 -2.81 -10.38
CA ASN A 177 2.66 -1.47 -10.49
C ASN A 177 3.20 -0.51 -9.43
N LEU A 178 3.40 -0.98 -8.20
CA LEU A 178 4.06 -0.20 -7.15
C LEU A 178 5.51 0.12 -7.52
N ILE A 179 6.29 -0.88 -7.95
CA ILE A 179 7.69 -0.70 -8.38
C ILE A 179 7.78 0.31 -9.52
N ARG A 180 6.90 0.17 -10.52
CA ARG A 180 6.75 1.14 -11.60
C ARG A 180 6.43 2.54 -11.07
N GLY A 181 5.56 2.65 -10.08
CA GLY A 181 5.18 3.92 -9.44
C GLY A 181 6.36 4.65 -8.81
N PHE A 182 7.20 3.93 -8.04
CA PHE A 182 8.41 4.51 -7.47
C PHE A 182 9.37 5.06 -8.54
N ILE A 183 9.65 4.27 -9.59
CA ILE A 183 10.62 4.67 -10.60
C ILE A 183 10.07 5.75 -11.54
N GLN A 184 8.85 5.57 -12.04
CA GLN A 184 8.31 6.42 -13.12
C GLN A 184 7.54 7.63 -12.61
N HIS A 185 6.87 7.54 -11.46
CA HIS A 185 6.06 8.64 -10.91
C HIS A 185 6.79 9.41 -9.81
N LEU A 186 7.54 8.71 -8.95
CA LEU A 186 8.33 9.36 -7.90
C LEU A 186 9.77 9.65 -8.33
N HIS A 187 10.18 9.22 -9.53
CA HIS A 187 11.51 9.46 -10.09
C HIS A 187 12.64 9.00 -9.16
N LEU A 188 12.41 7.88 -8.45
CA LEU A 188 13.42 7.29 -7.59
C LEU A 188 14.65 6.88 -8.41
N ASP A 189 15.84 7.10 -7.86
CA ASP A 189 17.09 6.73 -8.53
C ASP A 189 17.16 5.20 -8.68
N VAL A 190 17.27 4.73 -9.93
CA VAL A 190 17.34 3.30 -10.25
C VAL A 190 18.69 2.68 -9.89
N ASN A 191 19.70 3.49 -9.56
CA ASN A 191 21.05 3.05 -9.20
C ASN A 191 21.29 3.02 -7.69
N LEU A 192 20.22 3.09 -6.89
CA LEU A 192 20.31 3.03 -5.44
C LEU A 192 21.01 1.76 -4.97
N ALA A 193 21.78 1.92 -3.89
CA ALA A 193 22.35 0.79 -3.21
C ALA A 193 21.24 0.01 -2.48
N GLY A 194 21.16 -1.30 -2.72
CA GLY A 194 20.29 -2.22 -1.99
C GLY A 194 20.87 -2.60 -0.63
N ARG A 195 20.12 -3.40 0.14
CA ARG A 195 20.57 -3.91 1.46
C ARG A 195 21.33 -5.24 1.45
N GLY A 196 21.46 -5.89 0.29
CA GLY A 196 22.14 -7.19 0.12
C GLY A 196 23.67 -7.09 0.02
N ASP A 197 24.34 -8.24 -0.06
CA ASP A 197 25.80 -8.36 -0.08
C ASP A 197 26.46 -7.68 -1.28
N HIS A 198 25.76 -7.64 -2.41
CA HIS A 198 26.17 -6.95 -3.64
C HIS A 198 25.61 -5.52 -3.73
N ALA A 199 24.82 -5.11 -2.73
CA ALA A 199 24.35 -3.75 -2.46
C ALA A 199 23.71 -3.00 -3.64
N TRP A 200 23.05 -3.66 -4.60
CA TRP A 200 22.31 -2.99 -5.66
C TRP A 200 20.81 -3.31 -5.61
N LEU A 201 19.97 -2.29 -5.69
CA LEU A 201 18.52 -2.48 -5.60
C LEU A 201 17.90 -3.15 -6.83
N PHE A 202 18.51 -2.96 -8.00
CA PHE A 202 18.14 -3.68 -9.22
C PHE A 202 18.30 -5.20 -9.06
N GLN A 203 19.39 -5.66 -8.44
CA GLN A 203 19.60 -7.09 -8.19
C GLN A 203 18.50 -7.67 -7.31
N SER A 204 18.17 -7.02 -6.18
CA SER A 204 17.06 -7.44 -5.32
C SER A 204 15.73 -7.48 -6.09
N CYS A 205 15.50 -6.53 -7.00
CA CYS A 205 14.31 -6.55 -7.86
C CYS A 205 14.35 -7.70 -8.87
N PHE A 206 15.50 -7.98 -9.46
CA PHE A 206 15.66 -9.07 -10.42
C PHE A 206 15.42 -10.44 -9.75
N GLU A 207 15.80 -10.57 -8.48
CA GLU A 207 15.59 -11.74 -7.62
C GLU A 207 14.14 -11.89 -7.14
N ASN A 208 13.58 -10.85 -6.53
CA ASN A 208 12.31 -10.95 -5.81
C ASN A 208 11.09 -10.49 -6.63
N ALA A 209 11.30 -9.83 -7.77
CA ALA A 209 10.25 -9.32 -8.65
C ALA A 209 10.72 -9.20 -10.12
N PRO A 210 11.16 -10.31 -10.75
CA PRO A 210 11.82 -10.31 -12.07
C PRO A 210 11.01 -9.59 -13.16
N TYR A 211 9.68 -9.72 -13.18
CA TYR A 211 8.82 -9.00 -14.13
C TYR A 211 8.88 -7.46 -14.02
N ALA A 212 9.25 -6.93 -12.84
CA ALA A 212 9.37 -5.51 -12.58
C ALA A 212 10.74 -4.95 -12.97
N ALA A 213 11.76 -5.80 -13.15
CA ALA A 213 13.13 -5.38 -13.47
C ALA A 213 13.19 -4.46 -14.70
N LYS A 214 12.29 -4.65 -15.67
CA LYS A 214 12.16 -3.79 -16.85
C LYS A 214 11.96 -2.31 -16.56
N TYR A 215 11.41 -1.96 -15.41
CA TYR A 215 11.19 -0.57 -15.05
C TYR A 215 12.48 0.15 -14.66
N PHE A 216 13.53 -0.58 -14.28
CA PHE A 216 14.85 -0.01 -14.00
C PHE A 216 15.55 0.48 -15.26
N TYR A 217 15.19 -0.04 -16.44
CA TYR A 217 15.84 0.25 -17.73
C TYR A 217 15.51 1.66 -18.26
N THR A 218 15.83 2.66 -17.46
CA THR A 218 15.70 4.08 -17.78
C THR A 218 17.01 4.62 -18.38
N PRO A 219 17.02 5.80 -19.02
CA PRO A 219 18.26 6.41 -19.51
C PRO A 219 19.32 6.67 -18.42
N ALA A 220 18.94 6.66 -17.14
CA ALA A 220 19.86 6.85 -16.02
C ALA A 220 20.45 5.54 -15.47
N PHE A 221 19.97 4.37 -15.94
CA PHE A 221 20.42 3.08 -15.45
C PHE A 221 21.89 2.82 -15.78
N SER A 222 22.67 2.45 -14.77
CA SER A 222 24.07 2.06 -14.89
C SER A 222 24.17 0.58 -15.24
N PRO A 223 24.70 0.22 -16.42
CA PRO A 223 24.84 -1.19 -16.80
C PRO A 223 25.99 -1.92 -16.11
N GLN A 224 26.81 -1.25 -15.28
CA GLN A 224 28.02 -1.83 -14.69
C GLN A 224 27.77 -3.13 -13.92
N MET A 225 26.62 -3.26 -13.27
CA MET A 225 26.23 -4.47 -12.56
C MET A 225 25.96 -5.66 -13.49
N LEU A 226 25.56 -5.41 -14.73
CA LEU A 226 25.37 -6.45 -15.75
C LEU A 226 26.73 -6.99 -16.25
N GLU A 227 27.84 -6.39 -15.85
CA GLU A 227 29.20 -6.84 -16.15
C GLU A 227 29.81 -7.63 -14.98
N ASP A 228 29.06 -7.81 -13.88
CA ASP A 228 29.50 -8.53 -12.68
C ASP A 228 29.25 -10.04 -12.81
N GLU A 229 30.31 -10.84 -12.63
CA GLU A 229 30.27 -12.30 -12.70
C GLU A 229 29.46 -12.88 -11.53
N ASP A 230 29.66 -12.36 -10.30
CA ASP A 230 28.99 -12.84 -9.11
C ASP A 230 27.47 -12.64 -9.21
N PHE A 231 27.04 -11.52 -9.82
CA PHE A 231 25.63 -11.25 -10.11
C PHE A 231 25.02 -12.34 -11.00
N TRP A 232 25.69 -12.68 -12.11
CA TRP A 232 25.16 -13.67 -13.05
C TRP A 232 25.23 -15.10 -12.51
N GLU A 233 26.28 -15.46 -11.75
CA GLU A 233 26.35 -16.77 -11.08
C GLU A 233 25.17 -16.95 -10.11
N HIS A 234 24.88 -15.92 -9.30
CA HIS A 234 23.73 -15.94 -8.39
C HIS A 234 22.39 -16.10 -9.12
N MET A 235 22.18 -15.33 -10.20
CA MET A 235 20.93 -15.44 -10.98
C MET A 235 20.78 -16.79 -11.68
N ALA A 236 21.88 -17.37 -12.16
CA ALA A 236 21.86 -18.70 -12.76
C ALA A 236 21.53 -19.79 -11.73
N ASP A 237 22.09 -19.69 -10.52
CA ASP A 237 21.82 -20.63 -9.44
C ASP A 237 20.35 -20.56 -9.00
N MET A 238 19.78 -19.36 -8.83
CA MET A 238 18.36 -19.21 -8.50
C MET A 238 17.42 -19.74 -9.59
N TYR A 239 17.75 -19.51 -10.87
CA TYR A 239 16.97 -20.06 -11.98
C TYR A 239 16.93 -21.60 -11.95
N LEU A 240 18.03 -22.25 -11.54
CA LEU A 240 18.13 -23.70 -11.45
C LEU A 240 17.43 -24.29 -10.22
N GLU A 241 17.27 -23.50 -9.15
CA GLU A 241 16.69 -23.96 -7.89
C GLU A 241 15.16 -24.05 -7.93
N ASP A 242 14.47 -23.24 -8.75
CA ASP A 242 13.00 -23.19 -8.79
C ASP A 242 12.42 -23.14 -10.22
N GLU A 243 11.88 -24.28 -10.68
CA GLU A 243 11.21 -24.41 -11.98
C GLU A 243 9.96 -23.52 -12.10
N ASP A 244 9.29 -23.19 -10.99
CA ASP A 244 8.07 -22.37 -11.01
C ASP A 244 8.39 -20.88 -11.30
N VAL A 245 9.64 -20.46 -11.11
CA VAL A 245 10.11 -19.07 -11.34
C VAL A 245 10.89 -18.90 -12.64
N ALA A 246 11.35 -20.01 -13.25
CA ALA A 246 12.13 -20.02 -14.48
C ALA A 246 11.51 -19.17 -15.61
N GLY A 247 10.19 -19.25 -15.79
CA GLY A 247 9.46 -18.46 -16.80
C GLY A 247 9.48 -16.95 -16.55
N GLU A 248 9.56 -16.51 -15.29
CA GLU A 248 9.62 -15.09 -14.95
C GLU A 248 11.00 -14.50 -15.27
N TYR A 249 12.05 -15.24 -14.92
CA TYR A 249 13.41 -14.91 -15.31
C TYR A 249 13.52 -14.84 -16.83
N GLU A 250 13.08 -15.87 -17.58
CA GLU A 250 13.06 -15.83 -19.05
C GLU A 250 12.46 -14.53 -19.61
N GLN A 251 11.35 -14.07 -19.05
CA GLN A 251 10.73 -12.81 -19.46
C GLN A 251 11.58 -11.59 -19.08
N ALA A 252 12.12 -11.53 -17.86
CA ALA A 252 12.99 -10.44 -17.41
C ALA A 252 14.23 -10.28 -18.30
N PHE A 253 14.80 -11.39 -18.75
CA PHE A 253 15.93 -11.40 -19.68
C PHE A 253 15.55 -10.99 -21.10
N ARG A 254 14.38 -11.41 -21.60
CA ARG A 254 13.84 -10.90 -22.88
C ARG A 254 13.64 -9.38 -22.81
N ASP A 255 13.12 -8.89 -21.70
CA ASP A 255 12.93 -7.45 -21.48
C ASP A 255 14.27 -6.71 -21.42
N LEU A 256 15.30 -7.28 -20.76
CA LEU A 256 16.67 -6.73 -20.78
C LEU A 256 17.22 -6.63 -22.20
N CYS A 257 17.08 -7.68 -23.00
CA CYS A 257 17.54 -7.66 -24.40
C CYS A 257 16.78 -6.65 -25.26
N ALA A 258 15.48 -6.46 -25.00
CA ALA A 258 14.64 -5.51 -25.71
C ALA A 258 14.82 -4.05 -25.24
N SER A 259 15.45 -3.83 -24.08
CA SER A 259 15.61 -2.51 -23.47
C SER A 259 16.52 -1.55 -24.25
N GLY A 260 17.43 -2.09 -25.06
CA GLY A 260 18.47 -1.31 -25.73
C GLY A 260 19.64 -0.88 -24.83
N ILE A 261 19.70 -1.37 -23.58
CA ILE A 261 20.87 -1.19 -22.72
C ILE A 261 22.05 -1.97 -23.31
N GLU A 262 23.15 -1.26 -23.58
CA GLU A 262 24.40 -1.85 -24.02
C GLU A 262 25.29 -2.20 -22.82
N PHE A 263 25.80 -3.43 -22.78
CA PHE A 263 26.78 -3.92 -21.81
C PHE A 263 27.58 -5.08 -22.43
N ASP A 264 28.75 -5.38 -21.88
CA ASP A 264 29.54 -6.55 -22.31
C ASP A 264 28.88 -7.85 -21.86
N LYS A 265 28.34 -8.61 -22.82
CA LYS A 265 27.65 -9.88 -22.55
C LYS A 265 28.59 -11.06 -22.35
N THR A 266 29.91 -10.88 -22.47
CA THR A 266 30.88 -11.99 -22.38
C THR A 266 30.73 -12.74 -21.06
N VAL A 267 30.68 -12.00 -19.94
CA VAL A 267 30.51 -12.57 -18.59
C VAL A 267 29.22 -13.37 -18.46
N LEU A 268 28.08 -12.79 -18.87
CA LEU A 268 26.79 -13.47 -18.88
C LEU A 268 26.84 -14.77 -19.69
N MET A 269 27.41 -14.73 -20.90
CA MET A 269 27.48 -15.91 -21.78
C MET A 269 28.37 -17.00 -21.18
N ASP A 270 29.51 -16.65 -20.61
CA ASP A 270 30.42 -17.58 -19.96
C ASP A 270 29.74 -18.29 -18.77
N VAL A 271 28.99 -17.54 -17.95
CA VAL A 271 28.21 -18.10 -16.83
C VAL A 271 27.12 -19.05 -17.33
N LEU A 272 26.29 -18.61 -18.30
CA LEU A 272 25.21 -19.44 -18.85
C LEU A 272 25.73 -20.74 -19.47
N GLU A 273 26.86 -20.70 -20.19
CA GLU A 273 27.49 -21.89 -20.75
C GLU A 273 28.04 -22.83 -19.66
N SER A 274 28.65 -22.28 -18.60
CA SER A 274 29.21 -23.06 -17.50
C SER A 274 28.14 -23.81 -16.67
N ARG A 275 26.92 -23.27 -16.64
CA ARG A 275 25.77 -23.83 -15.89
C ARG A 275 24.84 -24.70 -16.75
N GLU A 276 25.25 -25.01 -17.99
CA GLU A 276 24.47 -25.81 -18.95
C GLU A 276 23.07 -25.23 -19.28
N LEU A 277 22.90 -23.91 -19.15
CA LEU A 277 21.65 -23.18 -19.42
C LEU A 277 21.46 -22.89 -20.92
N GLY A 278 21.49 -23.95 -21.74
CA GLY A 278 21.50 -23.88 -23.21
C GLY A 278 20.28 -23.20 -23.84
N ASP A 279 19.11 -23.33 -23.23
CA ASP A 279 17.87 -22.65 -23.69
C ASP A 279 17.99 -21.12 -23.57
N PHE A 280 18.71 -20.66 -22.53
CA PHE A 280 19.00 -19.26 -22.26
C PHE A 280 20.00 -18.67 -23.26
N VAL A 281 21.06 -19.43 -23.56
CA VAL A 281 22.02 -19.11 -24.62
C VAL A 281 21.31 -18.96 -25.97
N GLU A 282 20.29 -19.78 -26.25
CA GLU A 282 19.50 -19.67 -27.48
C GLU A 282 18.60 -18.41 -27.50
N ILE A 283 17.98 -18.04 -26.38
CA ILE A 283 17.20 -16.78 -26.25
C ILE A 283 18.10 -15.57 -26.51
N MET A 284 19.28 -15.52 -25.88
CA MET A 284 20.27 -14.44 -26.01
C MET A 284 20.91 -14.39 -27.41
N GLY A 285 21.21 -15.54 -27.99
CA GLY A 285 21.85 -15.66 -29.31
C GLY A 285 20.91 -15.37 -30.49
N LYS A 286 19.59 -15.56 -30.34
CA LYS A 286 18.61 -15.24 -31.38
C LYS A 286 18.34 -13.74 -31.50
N THR A 287 18.40 -12.97 -30.41
CA THR A 287 18.20 -11.51 -30.45
C THR A 287 19.32 -10.78 -31.20
N GLN A 288 20.53 -11.36 -31.27
CA GLN A 288 21.65 -10.82 -32.04
C GLN A 288 21.52 -10.96 -33.56
N ARG A 289 20.61 -11.81 -34.08
CA ARG A 289 20.51 -12.11 -35.53
C ARG A 289 19.44 -11.29 -36.26
N THR A 290 18.82 -10.34 -35.58
CA THR A 290 17.88 -9.38 -36.17
C THR A 290 18.50 -7.99 -36.24
N GLU A 291 19.57 -7.87 -37.03
CA GLU A 291 20.03 -6.62 -37.65
C GLU A 291 20.32 -6.86 -39.14
#